data_AF-E1ZAT8-F1
#
_entry.id   AF-E1ZAT8-F1
#
_cell.length_a   1.000
_cell.length_b   1.000
_cell.length_c   1.000
_cell.angle_alpha   90.00
_cell.angle_beta   90.00
_cell.angle_gamma   90.00
#
_symmetry.space_group_name_H-M   'P 1'
#
loop_
_entity.id
_entity.type
_entity.pdbx_description
1 polymer ?
#
loop_
_entity_poly.entity_id
_entity_poly.type
_entity_poly.pdbx_seq_one_letter_code
_entity_poly.pdbx_strand_id
1 'polypeptide(L)'
;MTVQIEAAAQPPVAAAAREVELALDMRGAPGEHLHQLLPLLTTLALRSLLLAPSHAHGAEALLRCDSVTEVSAATLRVLGASVACTDTLQRYSRLEQLHLDAGVLERLYPAVLHDMAALVHLGLHGYKEVELSALPPSVLEVTPRPEAMRCQLAVRLPPGMRLRRLAVHGSFPRLLSTKAAPKVCIDTQALCRQCEHARIEAREAVWQLPPQFKGHFSQRRAGAEAALAAALLDAQAAWSRLELHLLERAFVEEAMPPEDSGPPTLVGRLDLERLVEAVLRLGRSTVAASLRRESVSIFNPWVLVLERGRGPIPAQDAAL
;
A
#
# COMPACT_ATOMS: atom_id res chain seq x y z
N MET A 1 -35.76 -57.12 37.17
CA MET A 1 -36.12 -55.82 36.60
C MET A 1 -34.81 -55.07 36.40
N THR A 2 -34.30 -55.11 35.18
CA THR A 2 -32.93 -54.70 34.84
C THR A 2 -33.02 -53.34 34.15
N VAL A 3 -32.45 -52.29 34.75
CA VAL A 3 -32.41 -50.96 34.14
C VAL A 3 -31.24 -50.95 33.15
N GLN A 4 -31.55 -50.92 31.86
CA GLN A 4 -30.58 -50.58 30.81
C GLN A 4 -30.35 -49.07 30.86
N ILE A 5 -29.12 -48.65 31.13
CA ILE A 5 -28.67 -47.29 30.90
C ILE A 5 -28.14 -47.27 29.46
N GLU A 6 -28.94 -46.73 28.54
CA GLU A 6 -28.46 -46.37 27.21
C GLU A 6 -27.42 -45.26 27.37
N ALA A 7 -26.16 -45.59 27.13
CA ALA A 7 -25.10 -44.61 26.96
C ALA A 7 -25.39 -43.86 25.64
N ALA A 8 -26.01 -42.70 25.74
CA ALA A 8 -26.16 -41.78 24.63
C ALA A 8 -24.77 -41.49 24.03
N ALA A 9 -24.59 -41.86 22.78
CA ALA A 9 -23.39 -41.58 22.00
C ALA A 9 -23.14 -40.06 22.00
N GLN A 10 -22.05 -39.61 22.63
CA GLN A 10 -21.51 -38.28 22.35
C GLN A 10 -20.71 -38.34 21.06
N PRO A 11 -21.19 -37.69 19.99
CA PRO A 11 -20.28 -36.78 19.30
C PRO A 11 -20.99 -35.49 18.85
N PRO A 12 -20.55 -34.31 19.32
CA PRO A 12 -20.57 -33.17 18.40
C PRO A 12 -19.39 -32.20 18.52
N VAL A 13 -18.53 -32.29 19.54
CA VAL A 13 -17.49 -31.26 19.74
C VAL A 13 -16.39 -31.33 18.67
N ALA A 14 -15.95 -32.54 18.29
CA ALA A 14 -14.91 -32.71 17.28
C ALA A 14 -15.39 -32.39 15.84
N ALA A 15 -16.68 -32.56 15.55
CA ALA A 15 -17.27 -32.19 14.27
C ALA A 15 -17.50 -30.67 14.19
N ALA A 16 -18.04 -30.07 15.26
CA ALA A 16 -18.26 -28.62 15.34
C ALA A 16 -16.94 -27.82 15.39
N ALA A 17 -15.88 -28.37 16.00
CA ALA A 17 -14.57 -27.72 16.00
C ALA A 17 -13.98 -27.57 14.58
N ARG A 18 -14.29 -28.50 13.65
CA ARG A 18 -13.85 -28.41 12.25
C ARG A 18 -14.57 -27.31 11.44
N GLU A 19 -15.65 -26.74 11.98
CA GLU A 19 -16.35 -25.60 11.39
C GLU A 19 -15.77 -24.25 11.85
N VAL A 20 -14.87 -24.25 12.84
CA VAL A 20 -14.26 -23.04 13.38
C VAL A 20 -12.98 -22.73 12.62
N GLU A 21 -13.03 -21.69 11.80
CA GLU A 21 -11.84 -21.17 11.13
C GLU A 21 -10.98 -20.36 12.12
N LEU A 22 -9.68 -20.68 12.19
CA LEU A 22 -8.73 -20.04 13.08
C LEU A 22 -8.25 -18.70 12.54
N ALA A 23 -8.19 -17.71 13.43
CA ALA A 23 -7.51 -16.45 13.21
C ALA A 23 -6.31 -16.36 14.17
N LEU A 24 -5.10 -16.43 13.62
CA LEU A 24 -3.86 -16.44 14.41
C LEU A 24 -3.03 -15.20 14.13
N ASP A 25 -2.67 -14.48 15.20
CA ASP A 25 -1.66 -13.42 15.17
C ASP A 25 -0.48 -13.82 16.06
N MET A 26 0.60 -14.22 15.41
CA MET A 26 1.83 -14.67 16.05
C MET A 26 2.93 -13.62 15.98
N ARG A 27 2.66 -12.38 15.58
CA ARG A 27 3.71 -11.35 15.39
C ARG A 27 4.51 -11.04 16.67
N GLY A 28 3.92 -11.25 17.85
CA GLY A 28 4.58 -11.08 19.14
C GLY A 28 5.17 -12.35 19.74
N ALA A 29 4.98 -13.50 19.11
CA ALA A 29 5.44 -14.79 19.62
C ALA A 29 6.89 -15.08 19.20
N PRO A 30 7.66 -15.85 19.99
CA PRO A 30 8.94 -16.42 19.56
C PRO A 30 8.79 -17.38 18.37
N GLY A 31 9.76 -17.37 17.45
CA GLY A 31 9.69 -18.19 16.23
C GLY A 31 9.70 -19.70 16.47
N GLU A 32 10.29 -20.15 17.57
CA GLU A 32 10.29 -21.56 17.99
C GLU A 32 8.88 -22.11 18.25
N HIS A 33 7.90 -21.25 18.55
CA HIS A 33 6.52 -21.66 18.79
C HIS A 33 5.75 -22.01 17.51
N LEU A 34 6.26 -21.68 16.31
CA LEU A 34 5.57 -22.01 15.06
C LEU A 34 5.41 -23.52 14.86
N HIS A 35 6.41 -24.31 15.24
CA HIS A 35 6.33 -25.77 15.14
C HIS A 35 5.28 -26.37 16.06
N GLN A 36 4.96 -25.69 17.17
CA GLN A 36 3.92 -26.12 18.11
C GLN A 36 2.51 -25.91 17.54
N LEU A 37 2.35 -25.09 16.50
CA LEU A 37 1.06 -24.89 15.84
C LEU A 37 0.68 -26.04 14.90
N LEU A 38 1.66 -26.83 14.42
CA LEU A 38 1.41 -27.88 13.41
C LEU A 38 0.24 -28.81 13.77
N PRO A 39 0.13 -29.38 14.99
CA PRO A 39 -1.00 -30.26 15.33
C PRO A 39 -2.37 -29.59 15.24
N LEU A 40 -2.45 -28.28 15.50
CA LEU A 40 -3.68 -27.51 15.40
C LEU A 40 -3.99 -27.20 13.93
N LEU A 41 -2.97 -26.85 13.15
CA LEU A 41 -3.11 -26.42 11.76
C LEU A 41 -3.36 -27.57 10.77
N THR A 42 -3.14 -28.82 11.20
CA THR A 42 -3.55 -30.01 10.44
C THR A 42 -4.97 -30.47 10.76
N THR A 43 -5.66 -29.83 11.71
CA THR A 43 -7.02 -30.21 12.11
C THR A 43 -8.04 -29.09 11.96
N LEU A 44 -7.60 -27.84 12.11
CA LEU A 44 -8.43 -26.64 12.05
C LEU A 44 -7.99 -25.76 10.88
N ALA A 45 -8.98 -25.31 10.10
CA ALA A 45 -8.74 -24.49 8.93
C ALA A 45 -8.37 -23.06 9.32
N LEU A 46 -7.37 -22.48 8.67
CA LEU A 46 -7.00 -21.08 8.90
C LEU A 46 -7.88 -20.16 8.06
N ARG A 47 -8.40 -19.09 8.69
CA ARG A 47 -8.94 -17.92 8.00
C ARG A 47 -7.91 -16.80 7.91
N SER A 48 -7.13 -16.60 8.97
CA SER A 48 -6.08 -15.59 8.97
C SER A 48 -4.83 -16.06 9.70
N LEU A 49 -3.66 -15.73 9.15
CA LEU A 49 -2.37 -16.01 9.76
C LEU A 49 -1.45 -14.80 9.61
N LEU A 50 -1.04 -14.20 10.74
CA LEU A 50 -0.08 -13.08 10.78
C LEU A 50 1.19 -13.51 11.51
N LEU A 51 2.33 -13.41 10.84
CA LEU A 51 3.63 -13.82 11.31
C LEU A 51 4.59 -12.64 11.26
N ALA A 52 5.55 -12.58 12.18
CA ALA A 52 6.60 -11.56 12.15
C ALA A 52 7.69 -11.91 11.11
N PRO A 53 8.48 -10.93 10.64
CA PRO A 53 9.61 -11.20 9.74
C PRO A 53 10.64 -12.20 10.32
N SER A 54 10.81 -12.22 11.64
CA SER A 54 11.67 -13.19 12.36
C SER A 54 11.25 -14.65 12.15
N HIS A 55 10.05 -14.89 11.64
CA HIS A 55 9.49 -16.22 11.44
C HIS A 55 9.72 -16.79 10.04
N ALA A 56 10.42 -16.07 9.15
CA ALA A 56 10.51 -16.41 7.72
C ALA A 56 10.76 -17.90 7.43
N HIS A 57 11.74 -18.54 8.09
CA HIS A 57 12.06 -19.96 7.86
C HIS A 57 10.93 -20.90 8.32
N GLY A 58 10.37 -20.68 9.51
CA GLY A 58 9.28 -21.51 10.04
C GLY A 58 7.95 -21.26 9.31
N ALA A 59 7.72 -20.02 8.87
CA ALA A 59 6.54 -19.61 8.12
C ALA A 59 6.43 -20.35 6.78
N GLU A 60 7.52 -20.34 6.00
CA GLU A 60 7.59 -21.03 4.72
C GLU A 60 7.37 -22.54 4.89
N ALA A 61 8.07 -23.17 5.85
CA ALA A 61 7.93 -24.60 6.12
C ALA A 61 6.50 -24.99 6.53
N LEU A 62 5.85 -24.14 7.33
CA LEU A 62 4.46 -24.34 7.76
C LEU A 62 3.49 -24.23 6.58
N LEU A 63 3.61 -23.18 5.76
CA LEU A 63 2.72 -22.93 4.62
C LEU A 63 2.87 -23.95 3.49
N ARG A 64 4.05 -24.58 3.38
CA ARG A 64 4.34 -25.66 2.42
C ARG A 64 3.93 -27.04 2.92
N CYS A 65 3.56 -27.20 4.19
CA CYS A 65 3.11 -28.48 4.71
C CYS A 65 1.80 -28.88 4.03
N ASP A 66 1.78 -30.05 3.38
CA ASP A 66 0.63 -30.49 2.59
C ASP A 66 -0.61 -30.65 3.47
N SER A 67 -0.49 -31.23 4.68
CA SER A 67 -1.60 -31.33 5.63
C SER A 67 -2.19 -29.97 6.04
N VAL A 68 -1.36 -28.93 6.15
CA VAL A 68 -1.84 -27.57 6.47
C VAL A 68 -2.51 -26.95 5.25
N THR A 69 -1.92 -27.14 4.08
CA THR A 69 -2.44 -26.64 2.79
C THR A 69 -3.81 -27.24 2.50
N GLU A 70 -3.95 -28.56 2.62
CA GLU A 70 -5.21 -29.28 2.36
C GLU A 70 -6.36 -28.74 3.21
N VAL A 71 -6.10 -28.43 4.48
CA VAL A 71 -7.11 -27.96 5.42
C VAL A 71 -7.40 -26.47 5.24
N SER A 72 -6.39 -25.66 4.91
CA SER A 72 -6.49 -24.18 4.96
C SER A 72 -6.53 -23.48 3.60
N ALA A 73 -6.20 -24.13 2.49
CA ALA A 73 -6.14 -23.49 1.16
C ALA A 73 -7.46 -22.84 0.74
N ALA A 74 -8.58 -23.48 1.10
CA ALA A 74 -9.92 -23.01 0.73
C ALA A 74 -10.47 -21.91 1.67
N THR A 75 -9.89 -21.73 2.85
CA THR A 75 -10.41 -20.87 3.94
C THR A 75 -9.52 -19.68 4.22
N LEU A 76 -8.21 -19.76 3.95
CA LEU A 76 -7.28 -18.67 4.23
C LEU A 76 -7.63 -17.45 3.37
N ARG A 77 -7.92 -16.33 4.04
CA ARG A 77 -8.27 -15.04 3.43
C ARG A 77 -7.22 -13.97 3.70
N VAL A 78 -6.55 -14.04 4.84
CA VAL A 78 -5.56 -13.05 5.26
C VAL A 78 -4.25 -13.74 5.60
N LEU A 79 -3.17 -13.34 4.94
CA LEU A 79 -1.83 -13.82 5.23
C LEU A 79 -0.88 -12.64 5.42
N GLY A 80 -0.15 -12.62 6.53
CA GLY A 80 0.97 -11.73 6.77
C GLY A 80 2.21 -12.54 7.10
N ALA A 81 3.23 -12.53 6.24
CA ALA A 81 4.44 -13.31 6.46
C ALA A 81 5.62 -12.84 5.58
N SER A 82 6.83 -13.25 5.95
CA SER A 82 7.97 -13.30 5.04
C SER A 82 7.98 -14.65 4.32
N VAL A 83 7.62 -14.66 3.04
CA VAL A 83 7.58 -15.86 2.19
C VAL A 83 8.67 -15.72 1.12
N ALA A 84 9.51 -16.73 0.99
CA ALA A 84 10.63 -16.75 0.05
C ALA A 84 10.25 -17.43 -1.27
N CYS A 85 9.26 -18.32 -1.26
CA CYS A 85 8.89 -19.11 -2.43
C CYS A 85 7.51 -18.73 -2.97
N THR A 86 7.45 -18.52 -4.27
CA THR A 86 6.30 -17.96 -4.96
C THR A 86 5.20 -18.98 -5.23
N ASP A 87 5.58 -20.25 -5.37
CA ASP A 87 4.70 -21.42 -5.43
C ASP A 87 3.86 -21.61 -4.15
N THR A 88 4.40 -21.20 -3.00
CA THR A 88 3.72 -21.29 -1.71
C THR A 88 2.48 -20.40 -1.67
N LEU A 89 2.54 -19.19 -2.23
CA LEU A 89 1.39 -18.27 -2.26
C LEU A 89 0.29 -18.74 -3.22
N GLN A 90 0.66 -19.36 -4.35
CA GLN A 90 -0.29 -19.86 -5.36
C GLN A 90 -1.20 -20.98 -4.82
N ARG A 91 -0.76 -21.70 -3.77
CA ARG A 91 -1.57 -22.72 -3.08
C ARG A 91 -2.79 -22.12 -2.35
N TYR A 92 -2.78 -20.82 -2.07
CA TYR A 92 -3.83 -20.11 -1.33
C TYR A 92 -4.54 -19.08 -2.23
N SER A 93 -5.18 -19.55 -3.29
CA SER A 93 -5.79 -18.70 -4.34
C SER A 93 -6.96 -17.81 -3.87
N ARG A 94 -7.53 -18.08 -2.69
CA ARG A 94 -8.63 -17.30 -2.10
C ARG A 94 -8.17 -16.19 -1.16
N LEU A 95 -6.88 -15.90 -1.10
CA LEU A 95 -6.36 -14.78 -0.32
C LEU A 95 -6.97 -13.46 -0.80
N GLU A 96 -7.59 -12.75 0.13
CA GLU A 96 -8.16 -11.41 -0.06
C GLU A 96 -7.20 -10.32 0.40
N GLN A 97 -6.40 -10.61 1.43
CA GLN A 97 -5.39 -9.71 1.97
C GLN A 97 -4.06 -10.44 2.11
N LEU A 98 -3.01 -9.86 1.54
CA LEU A 98 -1.66 -10.38 1.59
C LEU A 98 -0.70 -9.30 2.05
N HIS A 99 -0.03 -9.52 3.17
CA HIS A 99 1.04 -8.68 3.68
C HIS A 99 2.37 -9.44 3.56
N LEU A 100 3.25 -8.97 2.70
CA LEU A 100 4.58 -9.55 2.50
C LEU A 100 5.61 -8.67 3.17
N ASP A 101 6.35 -9.25 4.10
CA ASP A 101 7.55 -8.66 4.66
C ASP A 101 8.76 -9.14 3.86
N ALA A 102 9.52 -8.20 3.31
CA ALA A 102 10.79 -8.43 2.65
C ALA A 102 11.76 -9.06 3.66
N GLY A 103 11.86 -10.39 3.62
CA GLY A 103 12.88 -11.13 4.31
C GLY A 103 14.20 -11.00 3.55
N VAL A 104 14.69 -12.11 3.02
CA VAL A 104 15.89 -12.13 2.16
C VAL A 104 15.61 -11.56 0.77
N LEU A 105 14.36 -11.58 0.32
CA LEU A 105 13.96 -11.09 -0.99
C LEU A 105 13.84 -9.56 -0.98
N GLU A 106 14.78 -8.88 -1.64
CA GLU A 106 14.79 -7.42 -1.76
C GLU A 106 13.84 -6.90 -2.86
N ARG A 107 13.33 -7.79 -3.71
CA ARG A 107 12.43 -7.52 -4.85
C ARG A 107 11.28 -8.52 -4.87
N LEU A 108 10.08 -8.05 -5.24
CA LEU A 108 8.92 -8.89 -5.52
C LEU A 108 8.74 -9.04 -7.03
N TYR A 109 8.53 -10.27 -7.51
CA TYR A 109 8.20 -10.53 -8.91
C TYR A 109 6.67 -10.49 -9.11
N PRO A 110 6.12 -9.75 -10.09
CA PRO A 110 4.67 -9.64 -10.31
C PRO A 110 3.96 -10.94 -10.72
N ALA A 111 4.67 -11.88 -11.35
CA ALA A 111 4.09 -13.15 -11.79
C ALA A 111 3.47 -13.96 -10.64
N VAL A 112 3.93 -13.74 -9.41
CA VAL A 112 3.51 -14.45 -8.19
C VAL A 112 2.05 -14.16 -7.83
N LEU A 113 1.55 -13.01 -8.24
CA LEU A 113 0.21 -12.54 -7.86
C LEU A 113 -0.82 -12.76 -8.99
N HIS A 114 -0.40 -13.25 -10.17
CA HIS A 114 -1.26 -13.30 -11.38
C HIS A 114 -2.52 -14.15 -11.19
N ASP A 115 -2.44 -15.22 -10.41
CA ASP A 115 -3.56 -16.15 -10.18
C ASP A 115 -4.36 -15.83 -8.90
N MET A 116 -4.06 -14.71 -8.23
CA MET A 116 -4.71 -14.31 -6.99
C MET A 116 -5.92 -13.41 -7.26
N ALA A 117 -6.93 -13.93 -7.97
CA ALA A 117 -8.10 -13.17 -8.41
C ALA A 117 -8.95 -12.59 -7.25
N ALA A 118 -8.89 -13.20 -6.06
CA ALA A 118 -9.57 -12.72 -4.86
C ALA A 118 -8.82 -11.59 -4.15
N LEU A 119 -7.57 -11.30 -4.52
CA LEU A 119 -6.72 -10.37 -3.79
C LEU A 119 -7.21 -8.93 -3.94
N VAL A 120 -7.68 -8.38 -2.83
CA VAL A 120 -8.18 -6.99 -2.73
C VAL A 120 -7.11 -6.08 -2.17
N HIS A 121 -6.32 -6.56 -1.20
CA HIS A 121 -5.35 -5.78 -0.44
C HIS A 121 -3.98 -6.43 -0.49
N LEU A 122 -2.99 -5.68 -0.98
CA LEU A 122 -1.58 -6.06 -0.96
C LEU A 122 -0.79 -5.09 -0.07
N GLY A 123 -0.17 -5.59 0.99
CA GLY A 123 0.80 -4.90 1.83
C GLY A 123 2.22 -5.37 1.49
N LEU A 124 3.14 -4.46 1.17
CA LEU A 124 4.53 -4.74 0.86
C LEU A 124 5.43 -3.99 1.83
N HIS A 125 6.10 -4.71 2.72
CA HIS A 125 6.87 -4.14 3.82
C HIS A 125 8.35 -4.48 3.65
N GLY A 126 9.26 -3.53 3.82
CA GLY A 126 10.70 -3.74 3.74
C GLY A 126 11.31 -3.93 2.34
N TYR A 127 10.53 -3.83 1.25
CA TYR A 127 11.07 -3.96 -0.11
C TYR A 127 11.87 -2.71 -0.52
N LYS A 128 12.95 -2.90 -1.28
CA LYS A 128 13.75 -1.80 -1.86
C LYS A 128 13.14 -1.28 -3.14
N GLU A 129 12.68 -2.19 -3.99
CA GLU A 129 12.04 -1.89 -5.27
C GLU A 129 10.76 -2.71 -5.38
N VAL A 130 9.68 -2.05 -5.80
CA VAL A 130 8.39 -2.66 -6.04
C VAL A 130 7.98 -2.33 -7.47
N GLU A 131 7.99 -3.35 -8.32
CA GLU A 131 7.34 -3.29 -9.62
C GLU A 131 6.06 -4.10 -9.53
N LEU A 132 4.94 -3.52 -9.97
CA LEU A 132 3.69 -4.23 -10.13
C LEU A 132 3.41 -4.23 -11.63
N SER A 133 3.28 -5.40 -12.25
CA SER A 133 2.85 -5.51 -13.64
C SER A 133 1.63 -6.43 -13.70
N ALA A 134 0.54 -5.92 -14.27
CA ALA A 134 -0.73 -6.61 -14.52
C ALA A 134 -1.27 -7.44 -13.34
N LEU A 135 -1.79 -6.79 -12.29
CA LEU A 135 -2.30 -7.45 -11.09
C LEU A 135 -3.52 -6.75 -10.45
N PRO A 136 -4.37 -7.49 -9.71
CA PRO A 136 -5.74 -7.08 -9.38
C PRO A 136 -5.98 -6.22 -8.11
N PRO A 137 -5.04 -5.95 -7.19
CA PRO A 137 -5.46 -5.40 -5.90
C PRO A 137 -6.06 -4.02 -6.08
N SER A 138 -7.18 -3.79 -5.40
CA SER A 138 -7.80 -2.46 -5.32
C SER A 138 -7.17 -1.60 -4.23
N VAL A 139 -6.43 -2.20 -3.30
CA VAL A 139 -5.74 -1.53 -2.19
C VAL A 139 -4.28 -1.96 -2.17
N LEU A 140 -3.38 -0.99 -2.18
CA LEU A 140 -1.94 -1.19 -2.11
C LEU A 140 -1.36 -0.40 -0.93
N GLU A 141 -0.66 -1.09 -0.04
CA GLU A 141 0.08 -0.49 1.07
C GLU A 141 1.56 -0.86 0.94
N VAL A 142 2.43 0.14 1.05
CA VAL A 142 3.88 -0.04 0.92
C VAL A 142 4.56 0.58 2.12
N THR A 143 5.45 -0.16 2.77
CA THR A 143 6.32 0.34 3.84
C THR A 143 7.76 0.08 3.40
N PRO A 144 8.52 1.07 2.92
CA PRO A 144 9.90 0.87 2.52
C PRO A 144 10.78 0.52 3.73
N ARG A 145 11.88 -0.20 3.48
CA ARG A 145 12.84 -0.58 4.53
C ARG A 145 13.60 0.67 5.03
N PRO A 146 13.58 0.99 6.33
CA PRO A 146 14.23 2.19 6.88
C PRO A 146 15.76 2.05 7.02
N GLU A 147 16.41 1.12 6.32
CA GLU A 147 17.80 0.73 6.62
C GLU A 147 18.88 1.43 5.79
N ALA A 148 18.53 2.32 4.87
CA ALA A 148 19.54 3.03 4.09
C ALA A 148 19.29 4.54 4.14
N MET A 149 20.31 5.29 4.56
CA MET A 149 20.44 6.68 4.13
C MET A 149 20.23 6.70 2.61
N ARG A 150 19.22 7.42 2.11
CA ARG A 150 18.82 7.49 0.69
C ARG A 150 17.90 6.35 0.18
N CYS A 151 17.01 5.81 1.02
CA CYS A 151 15.92 4.99 0.51
C CYS A 151 15.07 5.80 -0.50
N GLN A 152 15.01 5.34 -1.75
CA GLN A 152 14.19 5.93 -2.80
C GLN A 152 13.15 4.90 -3.25
N LEU A 153 11.87 5.28 -3.20
CA LEU A 153 10.76 4.44 -3.66
C LEU A 153 10.15 5.09 -4.92
N ALA A 154 10.14 4.36 -6.04
CA ALA A 154 9.42 4.78 -7.23
C ALA A 154 8.01 4.17 -7.22
N VAL A 155 6.99 5.01 -7.16
CA VAL A 155 5.60 4.59 -7.31
C VAL A 155 5.26 4.62 -8.79
N ARG A 156 5.37 3.47 -9.46
CA ARG A 156 4.95 3.25 -10.84
C ARG A 156 3.82 2.25 -10.85
N LEU A 157 2.70 2.64 -11.46
CA LEU A 157 1.53 1.78 -11.57
C LEU A 157 1.36 1.38 -13.04
N PRO A 158 1.19 0.08 -13.34
CA PRO A 158 1.13 -0.40 -14.70
C PRO A 158 -0.15 0.12 -15.40
N PRO A 159 -0.11 0.33 -16.73
CA PRO A 159 -1.27 0.77 -17.48
C PRO A 159 -2.48 -0.16 -17.24
N GLY A 160 -3.61 0.42 -16.86
CA GLY A 160 -4.85 -0.32 -16.61
C GLY A 160 -5.12 -0.69 -15.15
N MET A 161 -4.14 -0.53 -14.24
CA MET A 161 -4.37 -0.70 -12.81
C MET A 161 -5.28 0.41 -12.27
N ARG A 162 -6.19 0.06 -11.35
CA ARG A 162 -7.08 0.98 -10.65
C ARG A 162 -7.10 0.68 -9.16
N LEU A 163 -6.49 1.56 -8.39
CA LEU A 163 -6.47 1.51 -6.94
C LEU A 163 -7.58 2.38 -6.35
N ARG A 164 -8.39 1.79 -5.47
CA ARG A 164 -9.23 2.55 -4.52
C ARG A 164 -8.38 3.26 -3.48
N ARG A 165 -7.26 2.63 -3.08
CA ARG A 165 -6.37 3.19 -2.07
C ARG A 165 -4.91 2.81 -2.32
N LEU A 166 -4.04 3.81 -2.26
CA LEU A 166 -2.60 3.69 -2.18
C LEU A 166 -2.13 4.26 -0.84
N ALA A 167 -1.36 3.52 -0.07
CA ALA A 167 -0.67 4.02 1.11
C ALA A 167 0.83 3.75 1.01
N VAL A 168 1.65 4.77 1.22
CA VAL A 168 3.10 4.64 1.42
C VAL A 168 3.40 5.11 2.83
N HIS A 169 3.90 4.22 3.68
CA HIS A 169 4.18 4.46 5.09
C HIS A 169 5.65 4.79 5.32
N GLY A 170 5.95 6.00 5.79
CA GLY A 170 7.32 6.49 5.97
C GLY A 170 8.00 5.93 7.22
N SER A 171 7.30 5.06 7.96
CA SER A 171 7.73 4.48 9.24
C SER A 171 8.09 5.53 10.31
N PHE A 172 7.47 6.72 10.28
CA PHE A 172 7.82 7.85 11.15
C PHE A 172 7.97 7.50 12.64
N PRO A 173 7.11 6.66 13.26
CA PRO A 173 7.26 6.29 14.67
C PRO A 173 8.54 5.51 14.99
N ARG A 174 9.17 4.88 13.99
CA ARG A 174 10.37 4.04 14.14
C ARG A 174 11.65 4.78 13.74
N LEU A 175 11.55 5.99 13.20
CA LEU A 175 12.73 6.71 12.71
C LEU A 175 13.51 7.31 13.87
N LEU A 176 14.84 7.17 13.82
CA LEU A 176 15.78 7.85 14.71
C LEU A 176 16.30 9.18 14.09
N SER A 177 16.03 9.41 12.81
CA SER A 177 16.44 10.62 12.07
C SER A 177 15.53 10.84 10.86
N THR A 178 15.26 12.09 10.49
CA THR A 178 14.53 12.42 9.26
C THR A 178 15.23 11.90 8.01
N LYS A 179 16.57 11.74 8.04
CA LYS A 179 17.37 11.18 6.93
C LYS A 179 17.08 9.71 6.63
N ALA A 180 16.47 8.99 7.58
CA ALA A 180 16.07 7.60 7.41
C ALA A 180 14.68 7.46 6.76
N ALA A 181 13.90 8.54 6.67
CA ALA A 181 12.64 8.53 5.92
C ALA A 181 12.90 8.43 4.40
N PRO A 182 11.98 7.81 3.64
CA PRO A 182 12.16 7.58 2.21
C PRO A 182 11.99 8.87 1.38
N LYS A 183 12.73 8.98 0.28
CA LYS A 183 12.39 9.84 -0.86
C LYS A 183 11.39 9.06 -1.74
N VAL A 184 10.21 9.62 -2.02
CA VAL A 184 9.20 8.97 -2.86
C VAL A 184 9.11 9.68 -4.20
N CYS A 185 9.46 8.97 -5.28
CA CYS A 185 9.29 9.40 -6.66
C CYS A 185 7.92 8.96 -7.17
N ILE A 186 7.14 9.92 -7.67
CA ILE A 186 5.72 9.75 -8.00
C ILE A 186 5.56 10.05 -9.48
N ASP A 187 5.12 9.06 -10.25
CA ASP A 187 4.54 9.33 -11.57
C ASP A 187 3.19 10.03 -11.37
N THR A 188 3.16 11.34 -11.68
CA THR A 188 1.98 12.17 -11.44
C THR A 188 0.78 11.69 -12.25
N GLN A 189 1.00 11.24 -13.49
CA GLN A 189 -0.08 10.79 -14.36
C GLN A 189 -0.66 9.46 -13.90
N ALA A 190 0.21 8.53 -13.53
CA ALA A 190 -0.20 7.24 -12.98
C ALA A 190 -1.01 7.45 -11.70
N LEU A 191 -0.48 8.21 -10.72
CA LEU A 191 -1.19 8.50 -9.47
C LEU A 191 -2.57 9.13 -9.75
N CYS A 192 -2.62 10.16 -10.60
CA CYS A 192 -3.86 10.90 -10.82
C CYS A 192 -4.93 10.06 -11.51
N ARG A 193 -4.54 9.24 -12.49
CA ARG A 193 -5.52 8.48 -13.28
C ARG A 193 -5.88 7.17 -12.62
N GLN A 194 -5.00 6.59 -11.81
CA GLN A 194 -5.10 5.20 -11.37
C GLN A 194 -5.40 5.05 -9.89
N CYS A 195 -5.29 6.11 -9.07
CA CYS A 195 -5.61 6.05 -7.64
C CYS A 195 -6.81 6.93 -7.29
N GLU A 196 -7.78 6.38 -6.56
CA GLU A 196 -8.89 7.14 -5.97
C GLU A 196 -8.42 7.87 -4.69
N HIS A 197 -7.80 7.14 -3.76
CA HIS A 197 -7.23 7.72 -2.54
C HIS A 197 -5.73 7.43 -2.48
N ALA A 198 -4.92 8.43 -2.14
CA ALA A 198 -3.50 8.23 -1.89
C ALA A 198 -3.06 8.88 -0.58
N ARG A 199 -2.33 8.14 0.25
CA ARG A 199 -1.62 8.65 1.42
C ARG A 199 -0.13 8.35 1.28
N ILE A 200 0.72 9.36 1.31
CA ILE A 200 2.16 9.21 1.14
C ILE A 200 2.89 9.87 2.30
N GLU A 201 3.58 9.07 3.09
CA GLU A 201 4.49 9.50 4.14
C GLU A 201 5.94 9.39 3.66
N ALA A 202 6.64 10.52 3.59
CA ALA A 202 7.99 10.58 3.03
C ALA A 202 8.85 11.65 3.70
N ARG A 203 10.16 11.56 3.52
CA ARG A 203 11.08 12.67 3.74
C ARG A 203 10.84 13.75 2.69
N GLU A 204 10.88 13.32 1.44
CA GLU A 204 10.76 14.15 0.26
C GLU A 204 9.84 13.49 -0.76
N ALA A 205 8.95 14.27 -1.40
CA ALA A 205 8.16 13.82 -2.54
C ALA A 205 8.69 14.43 -3.84
N VAL A 206 8.87 13.60 -4.86
CA VAL A 206 9.36 14.02 -6.17
C VAL A 206 8.34 13.68 -7.23
N TRP A 207 7.75 14.71 -7.81
CA TRP A 207 6.70 14.61 -8.80
C TRP A 207 7.29 14.58 -10.20
N GLN A 208 7.09 13.47 -10.90
CA GLN A 208 7.47 13.31 -12.30
C GLN A 208 6.32 13.81 -13.15
N LEU A 209 6.52 14.91 -13.87
CA LEU A 209 5.47 15.51 -14.67
C LEU A 209 5.42 14.96 -16.09
N PRO A 210 4.22 14.83 -16.67
CA PRO A 210 4.05 14.41 -18.05
C PRO A 210 4.71 15.39 -19.04
N PRO A 211 5.20 14.91 -20.20
CA PRO A 211 5.87 15.74 -21.19
C PRO A 211 5.08 16.96 -21.66
N GLN A 212 3.74 16.87 -21.72
CA GLN A 212 2.89 18.00 -22.13
C GLN A 212 2.96 19.20 -21.18
N PHE A 213 3.36 19.01 -19.92
CA PHE A 213 3.50 20.10 -18.96
C PHE A 213 4.91 20.73 -18.98
N LYS A 214 5.85 20.21 -19.79
CA LYS A 214 7.23 20.75 -19.93
C LYS A 214 7.25 22.20 -20.44
N GLY A 215 6.32 22.58 -21.31
CA GLY A 215 6.25 23.92 -21.89
C GLY A 215 5.86 25.03 -20.91
N HIS A 216 5.32 24.68 -19.73
CA HIS A 216 4.93 25.68 -18.72
C HIS A 216 6.12 26.25 -17.96
N PHE A 217 7.27 25.57 -17.94
CA PHE A 217 8.46 25.98 -17.20
C PHE A 217 9.31 27.02 -17.94
N SER A 218 9.31 26.99 -19.27
CA SER A 218 10.09 27.92 -20.10
C SER A 218 9.44 29.30 -20.22
N GLN A 219 8.14 29.40 -19.96
CA GLN A 219 7.44 30.68 -19.88
C GLN A 219 7.51 31.18 -18.43
N ARG A 220 8.23 32.29 -18.20
CA ARG A 220 8.50 32.95 -16.90
C ARG A 220 7.28 33.27 -16.00
N ARG A 221 6.07 32.84 -16.34
CA ARG A 221 4.81 33.15 -15.65
C ARG A 221 4.12 31.95 -14.98
N ALA A 222 4.44 30.70 -15.32
CA ALA A 222 3.84 29.54 -14.67
C ALA A 222 4.90 28.82 -13.81
N GLY A 223 4.82 28.99 -12.49
CA GLY A 223 5.70 28.29 -11.54
C GLY A 223 5.47 26.78 -11.53
N ALA A 224 6.43 26.03 -10.97
CA ALA A 224 6.36 24.57 -10.88
C ALA A 224 5.11 24.07 -10.15
N GLU A 225 4.62 24.86 -9.20
CA GLU A 225 3.38 24.65 -8.46
C GLU A 225 2.15 24.70 -9.36
N ALA A 226 2.11 25.63 -10.32
CA ALA A 226 1.00 25.75 -11.26
C ALA A 226 0.99 24.59 -12.26
N ALA A 227 2.17 24.14 -12.71
CA ALA A 227 2.30 22.99 -13.59
C ALA A 227 1.86 21.70 -12.89
N LEU A 228 2.30 21.48 -11.64
CA LEU A 228 1.86 20.34 -10.84
C LEU A 228 0.37 20.41 -10.54
N ALA A 229 -0.16 21.56 -10.12
CA ALA A 229 -1.58 21.73 -9.88
C ALA A 229 -2.41 21.42 -11.13
N ALA A 230 -1.99 21.88 -12.32
CA ALA A 230 -2.66 21.55 -13.57
C ALA A 230 -2.63 20.05 -13.90
N ALA A 231 -1.51 19.36 -13.63
CA ALA A 231 -1.40 17.91 -13.82
C ALA A 231 -2.27 17.13 -12.83
N LEU A 232 -2.33 17.55 -11.57
CA LEU A 232 -3.19 16.95 -10.55
C LEU A 232 -4.68 17.16 -10.88
N LEU A 233 -5.04 18.30 -11.45
CA LEU A 233 -6.40 18.67 -11.80
C LEU A 233 -6.80 18.29 -13.24
N ASP A 234 -6.04 17.41 -13.88
CA ASP A 234 -6.36 16.91 -15.21
C ASP A 234 -7.80 16.37 -15.27
N ALA A 235 -8.48 16.58 -16.40
CA ALA A 235 -9.88 16.17 -16.55
C ALA A 235 -10.08 14.65 -16.36
N GLN A 236 -9.04 13.84 -16.61
CA GLN A 236 -9.06 12.39 -16.45
C GLN A 236 -8.57 11.92 -15.07
N ALA A 237 -8.30 12.85 -14.14
CA ALA A 237 -7.92 12.50 -12.78
C ALA A 237 -9.07 11.78 -12.06
N ALA A 238 -8.78 10.59 -11.53
CA ALA A 238 -9.69 9.70 -10.82
C ALA A 238 -9.62 9.86 -9.29
N TRP A 239 -8.65 10.62 -8.77
CA TRP A 239 -8.49 10.80 -7.34
C TRP A 239 -9.61 11.65 -6.72
N SER A 240 -10.03 11.25 -5.52
CA SER A 240 -10.94 11.96 -4.62
C SER A 240 -10.19 12.58 -3.44
N ARG A 241 -9.10 11.93 -2.98
CA ARG A 241 -8.27 12.44 -1.88
C ARG A 241 -6.80 12.10 -2.06
N LEU A 242 -5.96 13.11 -1.93
CA LEU A 242 -4.51 12.99 -1.89
C LEU A 242 -4.00 13.58 -0.57
N GLU A 243 -3.25 12.78 0.18
CA GLU A 243 -2.73 13.15 1.50
C GLU A 243 -1.22 12.91 1.51
N LEU A 244 -0.43 13.98 1.63
CA LEU A 244 1.02 13.92 1.69
C LEU A 244 1.48 14.34 3.08
N HIS A 245 2.30 13.51 3.70
CA HIS A 245 2.97 13.76 4.96
C HIS A 245 4.47 13.84 4.69
N LEU A 246 5.03 15.04 4.71
CA LEU A 246 6.40 15.32 4.31
C LEU A 246 7.22 15.84 5.48
N LEU A 247 8.36 15.20 5.77
CA LEU A 247 9.28 15.70 6.79
C LEU A 247 10.05 16.94 6.32
N GLU A 248 10.36 17.03 5.02
CA GLU A 248 11.23 18.07 4.48
C GLU A 248 10.63 18.83 3.29
N ARG A 249 10.63 18.26 2.08
CA ARG A 249 10.46 19.03 0.83
C ARG A 249 9.65 18.28 -0.23
N ALA A 250 9.15 19.04 -1.21
CA ALA A 250 8.63 18.49 -2.45
C ALA A 250 9.35 19.11 -3.66
N PHE A 251 9.50 18.32 -4.72
CA PHE A 251 10.19 18.71 -5.95
C PHE A 251 9.41 18.26 -7.18
N VAL A 252 9.71 18.89 -8.31
CA VAL A 252 9.28 18.47 -9.63
C VAL A 252 10.52 18.05 -10.42
N GLU A 253 10.46 16.86 -11.01
CA GLU A 253 11.43 16.34 -11.97
C GLU A 253 10.72 16.10 -13.31
N GLU A 254 11.47 16.14 -14.41
CA GLU A 254 10.93 15.64 -15.67
C GLU A 254 10.68 14.13 -15.56
N ALA A 255 9.57 13.63 -16.13
CA ALA A 255 9.43 12.20 -16.31
C ALA A 255 10.64 11.66 -17.08
N MET A 256 11.22 10.54 -16.61
CA MET A 256 12.35 9.92 -17.30
C MET A 256 11.94 9.64 -18.75
N PRO A 257 12.69 10.12 -19.75
CA PRO A 257 12.49 9.69 -21.12
C PRO A 257 12.97 8.22 -21.24
N PRO A 258 12.69 7.52 -22.36
CA PRO A 258 13.14 6.13 -22.55
C PRO A 258 14.65 6.00 -22.32
N GLU A 259 15.11 4.79 -21.99
CA GLU A 259 16.37 4.43 -21.30
C GLU A 259 17.68 5.11 -21.79
N ASP A 260 17.70 5.70 -22.98
CA ASP A 260 18.87 6.32 -23.63
C ASP A 260 19.05 7.84 -23.40
N SER A 261 18.26 8.46 -22.53
CA SER A 261 18.07 9.93 -22.54
C SER A 261 18.68 10.70 -21.36
N GLY A 262 19.55 10.06 -20.57
CA GLY A 262 20.29 10.70 -19.48
C GLY A 262 19.52 10.79 -18.16
N PRO A 263 20.14 11.36 -17.10
CA PRO A 263 19.51 11.42 -15.78
C PRO A 263 18.32 12.39 -15.75
N PRO A 264 17.29 12.13 -14.91
CA PRO A 264 16.17 13.05 -14.75
C PRO A 264 16.66 14.43 -14.34
N THR A 265 16.13 15.46 -15.00
CA THR A 265 16.48 16.84 -14.70
C THR A 265 15.55 17.39 -13.63
N LEU A 266 16.12 17.92 -12.55
CA LEU A 266 15.36 18.63 -11.52
C LEU A 266 14.81 19.93 -12.12
N VAL A 267 13.49 20.03 -12.20
CA VAL A 267 12.80 21.16 -12.81
C VAL A 267 12.59 22.27 -11.79
N GLY A 268 12.27 21.93 -10.54
CA GLY A 268 12.06 22.93 -9.51
C GLY A 268 11.78 22.36 -8.13
N ARG A 269 12.07 23.18 -7.12
CA ARG A 269 11.61 22.95 -5.75
C ARG A 269 10.22 23.55 -5.60
N LEU A 270 9.32 22.81 -4.97
CA LEU A 270 7.95 23.27 -4.71
C LEU A 270 7.86 24.01 -3.38
N ASP A 271 7.15 25.12 -3.41
CA ASP A 271 6.55 25.74 -2.24
C ASP A 271 5.14 25.17 -2.03
N LEU A 272 4.92 24.48 -0.90
CA LEU A 272 3.65 23.81 -0.62
C LEU A 272 2.50 24.80 -0.44
N GLU A 273 2.76 26.01 0.06
CA GLU A 273 1.73 27.04 0.22
C GLU A 273 1.29 27.56 -1.15
N ARG A 274 2.24 27.85 -2.03
CA ARG A 274 1.95 28.24 -3.42
C ARG A 274 1.29 27.13 -4.23
N LEU A 275 1.58 25.87 -3.93
CA LEU A 275 0.87 24.73 -4.52
C LEU A 275 -0.60 24.71 -4.09
N VAL A 276 -0.89 24.92 -2.81
CA VAL A 276 -2.28 25.04 -2.31
C VAL A 276 -3.00 26.19 -3.02
N GLU A 277 -2.39 27.36 -3.11
CA GLU A 277 -2.95 28.51 -3.83
C GLU A 277 -3.23 28.19 -5.31
N ALA A 278 -2.28 27.54 -5.98
CA ALA A 278 -2.42 27.15 -7.37
C ALA A 278 -3.57 26.14 -7.57
N VAL A 279 -3.69 25.15 -6.69
CA VAL A 279 -4.77 24.14 -6.72
C VAL A 279 -6.13 24.81 -6.48
N LEU A 280 -6.26 25.68 -5.47
CA LEU A 280 -7.52 26.37 -5.18
C LEU A 280 -7.94 27.28 -6.34
N ARG A 281 -6.99 28.00 -6.95
CA ARG A 281 -7.23 28.88 -8.09
C ARG A 281 -7.66 28.11 -9.34
N LEU A 282 -7.01 26.98 -9.65
CA LEU A 282 -7.30 26.19 -10.85
C LEU A 282 -8.51 25.26 -10.67
N GLY A 283 -8.73 24.75 -9.45
CA GLY A 283 -9.80 23.79 -9.13
C GLY A 283 -11.20 24.40 -9.04
N ARG A 284 -11.34 25.74 -9.06
CA ARG A 284 -12.62 26.47 -9.15
C ARG A 284 -13.71 25.90 -8.21
N SER A 285 -13.44 25.86 -6.91
CA SER A 285 -14.32 25.35 -5.84
C SER A 285 -14.64 23.85 -5.83
N THR A 286 -14.25 23.08 -6.85
CA THR A 286 -14.44 21.62 -6.88
C THR A 286 -13.41 20.86 -6.04
N VAL A 287 -12.43 21.58 -5.50
CA VAL A 287 -11.30 21.02 -4.76
C VAL A 287 -11.07 21.86 -3.51
N ALA A 288 -11.03 21.18 -2.37
CA ALA A 288 -10.48 21.70 -1.13
C ALA A 288 -9.00 21.35 -1.05
N ALA A 289 -8.21 22.27 -0.54
CA ALA A 289 -6.79 22.07 -0.29
C ALA A 289 -6.44 22.67 1.07
N SER A 290 -5.69 21.92 1.89
CA SER A 290 -5.23 22.37 3.19
C SER A 290 -3.80 21.96 3.43
N LEU A 291 -3.05 22.83 4.10
CA LEU A 291 -1.67 22.57 4.53
C LEU A 291 -1.57 22.86 6.02
N ARG A 292 -1.03 21.92 6.78
CA ARG A 292 -0.81 22.07 8.23
C ARG A 292 0.47 21.40 8.66
N ARG A 293 0.90 21.68 9.89
CA ARG A 293 1.92 20.90 10.60
C ARG A 293 1.24 19.94 11.57
N GLU A 294 1.66 18.67 11.56
CA GLU A 294 1.13 17.68 12.51
C GLU A 294 2.03 17.61 13.75
N SER A 295 1.53 18.13 14.87
CA SER A 295 2.28 18.24 16.13
C SER A 295 2.37 16.95 16.95
N VAL A 296 1.74 15.87 16.49
CA VAL A 296 1.67 14.58 17.22
C VAL A 296 2.95 13.75 17.02
N SER A 297 3.77 14.09 16.02
CA SER A 297 5.03 13.42 15.72
C SER A 297 6.21 14.25 16.17
N ILE A 298 7.25 13.60 16.73
CA ILE A 298 8.53 14.25 17.06
C ILE A 298 9.18 14.96 15.86
N PHE A 299 8.80 14.58 14.63
CA PHE A 299 9.32 15.16 13.40
C PHE A 299 8.45 16.29 12.82
N ASN A 300 7.26 16.54 13.37
CA ASN A 300 6.33 17.60 12.95
C ASN A 300 6.15 17.72 11.42
N PRO A 301 5.66 16.66 10.72
CA PRO A 301 5.54 16.68 9.26
C PRO A 301 4.63 17.80 8.75
N TRP A 302 4.93 18.30 7.55
CA TRP A 302 3.94 18.99 6.73
C TRP A 302 2.89 18.00 6.25
N VAL A 303 1.62 18.35 6.42
CA VAL A 303 0.48 17.56 5.95
C VAL A 303 -0.28 18.38 4.92
N LEU A 304 -0.12 18.01 3.65
CA LEU A 304 -0.90 18.54 2.54
C LEU A 304 -2.07 17.59 2.27
N VAL A 305 -3.29 18.10 2.33
CA VAL A 305 -4.50 17.34 1.97
C VAL A 305 -5.19 18.05 0.82
N LEU A 306 -5.39 17.32 -0.27
CA LEU A 306 -6.23 17.74 -1.39
C LEU A 306 -7.46 16.83 -1.44
N GLU A 307 -8.63 17.42 -1.48
CA GLU A 307 -9.90 16.70 -1.56
C GLU A 307 -10.70 17.24 -2.74
N ARG A 308 -11.06 16.36 -3.66
CA ARG A 308 -11.91 16.71 -4.78
C ARG A 308 -13.34 16.37 -4.41
N GLY A 309 -14.20 17.38 -4.36
CA GLY A 309 -15.63 17.17 -4.29
C GLY A 309 -16.07 16.37 -5.52
N ARG A 310 -16.89 15.33 -5.33
CA ARG A 310 -17.76 14.87 -6.41
C ARG A 310 -18.59 16.10 -6.81
N GLY A 311 -18.71 16.39 -8.10
CA GLY A 311 -19.27 17.66 -8.62
C GLY A 311 -20.59 18.13 -7.99
N PRO A 312 -21.01 19.34 -8.34
CA PRO A 312 -21.54 20.35 -7.41
C PRO A 312 -22.75 19.89 -6.60
N ILE A 313 -22.87 20.38 -5.36
CA ILE A 313 -24.19 20.53 -4.72
C ILE A 313 -25.02 21.35 -5.71
N PRO A 314 -26.15 20.85 -6.23
CA PRO A 314 -27.01 21.67 -7.06
C PRO A 314 -27.36 22.91 -6.26
N ALA A 315 -27.15 24.08 -6.88
CA ALA A 315 -27.74 25.31 -6.39
C ALA A 315 -29.27 25.12 -6.42
N GLN A 316 -29.83 24.67 -5.30
CA GLN A 316 -31.24 24.85 -5.00
C GLN A 316 -31.31 25.95 -3.94
N ASP A 317 -31.70 27.10 -4.46
CA ASP A 317 -32.49 28.16 -3.83
C ASP A 317 -31.78 29.10 -2.84
N ALA A 318 -31.22 30.14 -3.44
CA ALA A 318 -31.52 31.48 -2.95
C ALA A 318 -33.02 31.75 -3.16
N ALA A 319 -33.85 31.52 -2.13
CA ALA A 319 -35.09 32.24 -1.83
C ALA A 319 -35.81 31.58 -0.65
N LEU A 320 -35.54 32.08 0.57
CA LEU A 320 -36.51 32.48 1.61
C LEU A 320 -35.75 32.98 2.84
#